data_AF-A0A7C7Q5D5-F1
#
_entry.id   AF-A0A7C7Q5D5-F1
#
_cell.length_a   1.000
_cell.length_b   1.000
_cell.length_c   1.000
_cell.angle_alpha   90.00
_cell.angle_beta   90.00
_cell.angle_gamma   90.00
#
_symmetry.space_group_name_H-M   'P 1'
#
loop_
_entity.id
_entity.type
_entity.pdbx_description
1 polymer ?
#
loop_
_entity_poly.entity_id
_entity_poly.type
_entity_poly.pdbx_seq_one_letter_code
_entity_poly.pdbx_strand_id
1 'polypeptide(L)'
;MTDSMWQTAHAIARDLVQRHCDPNELHKAFVYLRTHKNGEQFFRFLNALVQHGRFLVRSRRTLEYYKAMLEVCQQHLRAYRSDAEAMQQVLGWAIRLMRFYMTQQMRTERRPDRPRRRRRR
;
A
#
# COMPACT_ATOMS: atom_id res chain seq x y z
N MET A 1 -18.82 2.89 -3.06
CA MET A 1 -17.93 1.84 -2.51
C MET A 1 -18.75 0.85 -1.70
N THR A 2 -18.54 -0.45 -1.90
CA THR A 2 -19.21 -1.53 -1.18
C THR A 2 -18.38 -2.01 0.02
N ASP A 3 -18.98 -2.81 0.92
CA ASP A 3 -18.27 -3.41 2.05
C ASP A 3 -17.11 -4.31 1.61
N SER A 4 -17.29 -5.08 0.53
CA SER A 4 -16.24 -5.92 -0.05
C SER A 4 -15.04 -5.09 -0.54
N MET A 5 -15.30 -3.97 -1.21
CA MET A 5 -14.24 -3.05 -1.64
C MET A 5 -13.51 -2.42 -0.45
N TRP A 6 -14.25 -2.09 0.62
CA TRP A 6 -13.68 -1.54 1.85
C TRP A 6 -12.78 -2.55 2.57
N GLN A 7 -13.23 -3.79 2.72
CA GLN A 7 -12.44 -4.89 3.29
C GLN A 7 -11.18 -5.15 2.46
N THR A 8 -11.30 -5.12 1.12
CA THR A 8 -10.17 -5.24 0.21
C THR A 8 -9.16 -4.11 0.41
N ALA A 9 -9.62 -2.86 0.54
CA ALA A 9 -8.76 -1.70 0.79
C ALA A 9 -8.01 -1.84 2.12
N HIS A 10 -8.69 -2.32 3.16
CA HIS A 10 -8.08 -2.64 4.44
C HIS A 10 -7.02 -3.73 4.35
N ALA A 11 -7.30 -4.84 3.65
CA ALA A 11 -6.36 -5.93 3.46
C ALA A 11 -5.09 -5.47 2.75
N ILE A 12 -5.23 -4.75 1.62
CA ILE A 12 -4.11 -4.17 0.88
C ILE A 12 -3.29 -3.24 1.78
N ALA A 13 -3.95 -2.34 2.51
CA ALA A 13 -3.25 -1.39 3.36
C ALA A 13 -2.46 -2.08 4.47
N ARG A 14 -3.05 -3.07 5.14
CA ARG A 14 -2.37 -3.81 6.21
C ARG A 14 -1.16 -4.59 5.69
N ASP A 15 -1.33 -5.31 4.58
CA ASP A 15 -0.26 -6.12 3.99
C ASP A 15 0.92 -5.24 3.56
N LEU A 16 0.65 -4.12 2.90
CA LEU A 16 1.71 -3.20 2.46
C LEU A 16 2.41 -2.49 3.62
N VAL A 17 1.68 -2.12 4.67
CA VAL A 17 2.28 -1.54 5.89
C VAL A 17 3.17 -2.56 6.61
N GLN A 18 2.72 -3.81 6.73
CA GLN A 18 3.53 -4.89 7.33
C GLN A 18 4.81 -5.16 6.53
N ARG A 19 4.77 -5.00 5.21
CA ARG A 19 5.94 -5.10 4.32
C ARG A 19 6.76 -3.81 4.25
N HIS A 20 6.48 -2.84 5.11
CA HIS A 20 7.14 -1.53 5.16
C HIS A 20 7.15 -0.78 3.82
N CYS A 21 6.14 -1.01 2.97
CA CYS A 21 6.02 -0.36 1.68
C CYS A 21 5.70 1.13 1.85
N ASP A 22 6.39 1.99 1.10
CA ASP A 22 6.12 3.42 1.10
C ASP A 22 4.76 3.71 0.44
N PRO A 23 3.81 4.38 1.12
CA PRO A 23 2.51 4.74 0.54
C PRO A 23 2.64 5.68 -0.68
N ASN A 24 3.76 6.38 -0.85
CA ASN A 24 4.01 7.23 -2.02
C ASN A 24 4.29 6.41 -3.28
N GLU A 25 4.91 5.22 -3.18
CA GLU A 25 5.09 4.33 -4.33
C GLU A 25 3.75 3.75 -4.78
N LEU A 26 2.88 3.37 -3.84
CA LEU A 26 1.51 2.97 -4.17
C LEU A 26 0.72 4.12 -4.80
N HIS A 27 0.90 5.36 -4.32
CA HIS A 27 0.26 6.54 -4.89
C HIS A 27 0.65 6.76 -6.35
N LYS A 28 1.93 6.58 -6.73
CA LYS A 28 2.38 6.68 -8.12
C LYS A 28 1.67 5.65 -9.01
N ALA A 29 1.53 4.42 -8.55
CA ALA A 29 0.80 3.38 -9.28
C ALA A 29 -0.71 3.70 -9.37
N PHE A 30 -1.30 4.26 -8.33
CA PHE A 30 -2.69 4.73 -8.36
C PHE A 30 -2.91 5.86 -9.39
N VAL A 31 -1.97 6.80 -9.51
CA VAL A 31 -2.02 7.85 -10.54
C VAL A 31 -1.99 7.23 -11.94
N TYR A 32 -1.14 6.21 -12.17
CA TYR A 32 -1.12 5.48 -13.44
C TYR A 32 -2.49 4.87 -13.77
N LEU A 33 -3.13 4.19 -12.81
CA LEU A 33 -4.46 3.61 -12.99
C LEU A 33 -5.52 4.68 -13.29
N ARG A 34 -5.45 5.85 -12.64
CA ARG A 34 -6.36 6.98 -12.90
C ARG A 34 -6.23 7.54 -14.31
N THR A 35 -5.01 7.62 -14.81
CA THR A 35 -4.74 8.14 -16.16
C THR A 35 -5.22 7.17 -17.24
N HIS A 36 -4.94 5.88 -17.09
CA HIS A 36 -5.21 4.89 -18.15
C HIS A 36 -6.58 4.23 -18.04
N LYS A 37 -7.20 4.26 -16.85
CA LYS A 37 -8.53 3.68 -16.58
C LYS A 37 -8.68 2.23 -17.06
N ASN A 38 -7.61 1.45 -16.97
CA ASN A 38 -7.58 0.07 -17.42
C ASN A 38 -6.84 -0.81 -16.40
N GLY A 39 -7.57 -1.75 -15.80
CA GLY A 39 -7.04 -2.64 -14.76
C GLY A 39 -6.00 -3.63 -15.27
N GLU A 40 -6.15 -4.15 -16.47
CA GLU A 40 -5.15 -5.03 -17.07
C GLU A 40 -3.84 -4.30 -17.37
N GLN A 41 -3.94 -3.08 -17.93
CA GLN A 41 -2.77 -2.25 -18.20
C GLN A 41 -2.07 -1.86 -16.89
N PHE A 42 -2.81 -1.63 -15.81
CA PHE A 42 -2.24 -1.43 -14.48
C PHE A 42 -1.42 -2.63 -13.99
N PHE A 43 -1.92 -3.86 -14.14
CA PHE A 43 -1.13 -5.05 -13.77
C PHE A 43 0.11 -5.22 -14.65
N ARG A 44 0.01 -4.95 -15.96
CA ARG A 44 1.18 -4.93 -16.86
C ARG A 44 2.21 -3.90 -16.42
N PHE A 45 1.75 -2.71 -16.02
CA PHE A 45 2.61 -1.65 -15.50
C PHE A 45 3.33 -2.06 -14.20
N LEU A 46 2.62 -2.63 -13.22
CA LEU A 46 3.25 -3.13 -12.00
C LEU A 46 4.29 -4.22 -12.30
N ASN A 47 3.99 -5.12 -13.23
CA ASN A 47 4.94 -6.14 -13.67
C ASN A 47 6.18 -5.51 -14.33
N ALA A 48 5.99 -4.50 -15.18
CA ALA A 48 7.09 -3.77 -15.80
C ALA A 48 7.96 -3.03 -14.77
N LEU A 49 7.37 -2.47 -13.70
CA LEU A 49 8.12 -1.89 -12.59
C LEU A 49 9.01 -2.93 -11.89
N VAL A 50 8.53 -4.16 -11.71
CA VAL A 50 9.33 -5.23 -11.10
C VAL A 50 10.44 -5.71 -12.05
N GLN A 51 10.15 -5.87 -13.33
CA GLN A 51 11.09 -6.39 -14.32
C GLN A 51 12.19 -5.38 -14.69
N HIS A 52 11.81 -4.14 -14.95
CA HIS A 52 12.72 -3.10 -15.46
C HIS A 52 13.13 -2.08 -14.40
N GLY A 53 12.43 -2.05 -13.25
CA GLY A 53 12.71 -1.08 -12.19
C GLY A 53 14.13 -1.16 -11.66
N ARG A 54 14.79 -2.32 -11.71
CA ARG A 54 16.21 -2.48 -11.32
C ARG A 54 17.15 -1.50 -12.05
N PHE A 55 16.82 -1.12 -13.29
CA PHE A 55 17.62 -0.16 -14.08
C PHE A 55 17.22 1.30 -13.81
N LEU A 56 16.04 1.53 -13.24
CA LEU A 56 15.48 2.87 -13.02
C LEU A 56 15.63 3.35 -11.56
N VAL A 57 15.78 2.43 -10.61
CA VAL A 57 15.83 2.74 -9.18
C VAL A 57 17.26 2.83 -8.67
N ARG A 58 17.53 3.85 -7.85
CA ARG A 58 18.82 4.05 -7.19
C ARG A 58 19.01 3.18 -5.95
N SER A 59 17.97 2.46 -5.52
CA SER A 59 17.97 1.65 -4.29
C SER A 59 17.28 0.31 -4.47
N ARG A 60 17.88 -0.74 -3.90
CA ARG A 60 17.28 -2.09 -3.83
C ARG A 60 15.93 -2.08 -3.11
N ARG A 61 15.74 -1.17 -2.15
CA ARG A 61 14.52 -1.03 -1.35
C ARG A 61 13.30 -0.66 -2.20
N THR A 62 13.48 0.18 -3.23
CA THR A 62 12.38 0.56 -4.12
C THR A 62 11.91 -0.63 -4.97
N LEU A 63 12.82 -1.51 -5.37
CA LEU A 63 12.46 -2.73 -6.09
C LEU A 63 11.65 -3.70 -5.22
N GLU A 64 11.95 -3.79 -3.92
CA GLU A 64 11.17 -4.59 -2.97
C GLU A 64 9.75 -4.05 -2.81
N TYR A 65 9.58 -2.73 -2.80
CA TYR A 65 8.25 -2.12 -2.81
C TYR A 65 7.44 -2.50 -4.05
N TYR A 66 8.06 -2.48 -5.23
CA TYR A 66 7.37 -2.86 -6.47
C TYR A 66 6.94 -4.31 -6.47
N LYS A 67 7.78 -5.22 -5.94
CA LYS A 67 7.41 -6.63 -5.76
C LYS A 67 6.23 -6.78 -4.80
N ALA A 68 6.31 -6.15 -3.63
CA ALA A 68 5.23 -6.17 -2.65
C ALA A 68 3.92 -5.61 -3.23
N MET A 69 3.99 -4.49 -3.96
CA MET A 69 2.83 -3.90 -4.62
C MET A 69 2.21 -4.84 -5.66
N LEU A 70 3.03 -5.46 -6.51
CA LEU A 70 2.55 -6.41 -7.53
C LEU A 70 1.83 -7.59 -6.88
N GLU A 71 2.48 -8.24 -5.91
CA GLU A 71 1.92 -9.41 -5.21
C GLU A 71 0.61 -9.09 -4.50
N VAL A 72 0.58 -8.03 -3.69
CA VAL A 72 -0.61 -7.63 -2.93
C VAL A 72 -1.74 -7.21 -3.87
N CYS A 73 -1.45 -6.45 -4.93
CA CYS A 73 -2.48 -6.08 -5.90
C CYS A 73 -3.00 -7.30 -6.67
N GLN A 74 -2.14 -8.26 -7.04
CA GLN A 74 -2.58 -9.49 -7.71
C GLN A 74 -3.46 -10.35 -6.80
N GLN A 75 -3.15 -10.40 -5.51
CA GLN A 75 -3.93 -11.17 -4.54
C GLN A 75 -5.31 -10.54 -4.31
N HIS A 76 -5.38 -9.22 -4.10
CA HIS A 76 -6.59 -8.56 -3.61
C HIS A 76 -7.42 -7.86 -4.69
N LEU A 77 -6.81 -7.41 -5.80
CA LEU A 77 -7.51 -6.66 -6.85
C LEU A 77 -7.90 -7.49 -8.08
N ARG A 78 -7.56 -8.78 -8.13
CA ARG A 78 -7.82 -9.61 -9.32
C ARG A 78 -9.31 -9.69 -9.67
N ALA A 79 -10.20 -9.71 -8.67
CA ALA A 79 -11.65 -9.70 -8.87
C ALA A 79 -12.15 -8.44 -9.58
N TYR A 80 -11.43 -7.32 -9.44
CA TYR A 80 -11.77 -6.03 -10.03
C TYR A 80 -10.99 -5.75 -11.33
N ARG A 81 -10.28 -6.72 -11.90
CA ARG A 81 -9.39 -6.50 -13.07
C ARG A 81 -10.10 -5.85 -14.26
N SER A 82 -11.39 -6.16 -14.45
CA SER A 82 -12.21 -5.60 -15.53
C SER A 82 -12.95 -4.31 -15.14
N ASP A 83 -12.85 -3.89 -13.87
CA ASP A 83 -13.50 -2.70 -13.31
C ASP A 83 -12.44 -1.74 -12.73
N ALA A 84 -11.90 -0.89 -13.62
CA ALA A 84 -10.88 0.07 -13.25
C ALA A 84 -11.38 1.12 -12.24
N GLU A 85 -12.67 1.46 -12.25
CA GLU A 85 -13.24 2.42 -11.31
C GLU A 85 -13.29 1.82 -9.90
N ALA A 86 -13.71 0.57 -9.76
CA ALA A 86 -13.66 -0.14 -8.49
C ALA A 86 -12.22 -0.24 -7.97
N MET A 87 -11.26 -0.59 -8.83
CA MET A 87 -9.83 -0.60 -8.46
C MET A 87 -9.35 0.78 -7.96
N GLN A 88 -9.76 1.87 -8.60
CA GLN A 88 -9.41 3.22 -8.18
C GLN A 88 -9.99 3.56 -6.79
N GLN A 89 -11.25 3.21 -6.53
CA GLN A 89 -11.86 3.40 -5.21
C GLN A 89 -11.10 2.62 -4.14
N VAL A 90 -10.82 1.33 -4.39
CA VAL A 90 -10.10 0.46 -3.45
C VAL A 90 -8.70 1.00 -3.15
N LEU A 91 -7.90 1.29 -4.18
CA LEU A 91 -6.53 1.80 -4.01
C LEU A 91 -6.48 3.18 -3.37
N GLY A 92 -7.42 4.06 -3.73
CA GLY A 92 -7.53 5.39 -3.13
C GLY A 92 -7.77 5.32 -1.61
N TRP A 93 -8.59 4.39 -1.15
CA TRP A 93 -8.78 4.15 0.28
C TRP A 93 -7.61 3.42 0.92
N ALA A 94 -7.02 2.43 0.26
CA ALA A 94 -5.85 1.72 0.76
C ALA A 94 -4.70 2.70 1.08
N ILE A 95 -4.41 3.67 0.22
CA ILE A 95 -3.37 4.69 0.47
C ILE A 95 -3.66 5.51 1.73
N ARG A 96 -4.92 5.92 1.94
CA ARG A 96 -5.32 6.68 3.15
C ARG A 96 -5.16 5.82 4.40
N LEU A 97 -5.57 4.55 4.33
CA LEU A 97 -5.46 3.59 5.42
C LEU A 97 -4.00 3.25 5.76
N MET A 98 -3.12 3.11 4.76
CA MET A 98 -1.68 2.93 4.99
C MET A 98 -1.12 4.07 5.85
N ARG A 99 -1.39 5.32 5.46
CA ARG A 99 -0.94 6.50 6.22
C ARG A 99 -1.49 6.52 7.64
N PHE A 100 -2.77 6.18 7.80
CA PHE A 100 -3.40 6.05 9.11
C PHE A 100 -2.68 5.00 9.97
N TYR A 101 -2.48 3.79 9.46
CA TYR A 101 -1.83 2.70 10.20
C TYR A 101 -0.38 2.98 10.56
N MET A 102 0.40 3.54 9.63
CA MET A 102 1.78 3.93 9.92
C MET A 102 1.83 5.01 11.00
N THR A 103 0.89 5.97 10.99
CA THR A 103 0.79 7.00 12.04
C THR A 103 0.46 6.36 13.39
N GLN A 104 -0.44 5.38 13.44
CA GLN A 104 -0.79 4.68 14.69
C GLN A 104 0.37 3.84 15.22
N GLN A 105 1.13 3.17 14.35
CA GLN A 105 2.34 2.44 14.74
C GLN A 105 3.36 3.38 15.39
N MET A 106 3.65 4.52 14.74
CA MET A 106 4.56 5.53 15.29
C MET A 106 4.09 6.09 16.64
N ARG A 107 2.78 6.33 16.83
CA ARG A 107 2.24 6.80 18.12
C ARG A 107 2.37 5.75 19.22
N THR A 108 2.23 4.48 18.87
CA THR A 108 2.38 3.35 19.80
C THR A 108 3.85 3.20 20.23
N GLU A 109 4.78 3.28 19.29
CA GLU A 109 6.23 3.19 19.54
C GLU A 109 6.78 4.38 20.33
N ARG A 110 6.19 5.57 20.17
CA ARG A 110 6.61 6.81 20.86
C ARG A 110 6.08 6.99 22.28
N ARG A 111 5.36 6.02 22.86
CA ARG A 111 4.99 6.06 24.28
C ARG A 111 6.18 5.51 25.10
N PRO A 112 7.00 6.34 25.75
CA PRO A 112 7.95 5.79 26.70
C PRO A 112 7.17 5.27 27.89
N ASP A 113 7.46 4.04 28.30
CA ASP A 113 6.99 3.48 29.55
C ASP A 113 7.53 4.37 30.68
N ARG A 114 6.72 5.32 31.16
CA ARG A 114 7.13 6.19 32.26
C ARG A 114 7.22 5.30 33.50
N PRO A 115 8.41 5.08 34.09
CA PRO A 115 8.47 4.37 35.35
C PRO A 115 7.64 5.17 36.35
N ARG A 116 6.63 4.53 36.94
CA ARG A 116 5.89 5.08 38.09
C ARG A 116 6.92 5.44 39.14
N ARG A 117 7.19 6.73 39.36
CA ARG A 117 7.99 7.22 40.49
C ARG A 117 7.37 6.61 41.75
N ARG A 118 7.99 5.54 42.27
CA ARG A 118 7.71 5.06 43.61
C ARG A 118 8.06 6.21 44.54
N ARG A 119 7.04 6.87 45.09
CA ARG A 119 7.19 7.75 46.24
C ARG A 119 7.82 6.89 47.34
N ARG A 120 9.12 7.03 47.56
CA ARG A 120 9.77 6.52 48.77
C ARG A 120 9.23 7.38 49.92
N ARG A 121 8.64 6.69 50.89
CA ARG A 121 8.28 7.25 52.20
C ARG A 121 9.55 7.57 52.98
#